data_AF-A0A8X7CHI0-F1
#
_entry.id   AF-A0A8X7CHI0-F1
#
_cell.length_a   1.000
_cell.length_b   1.000
_cell.length_c   1.000
_cell.angle_alpha   90.00
_cell.angle_beta   90.00
_cell.angle_gamma   90.00
#
_symmetry.space_group_name_H-M   'P 1'
#
loop_
_entity.id
_entity.type
_entity.pdbx_description
1 polymer ?
#
loop_
_entity_poly.entity_id
_entity_poly.type
_entity_poly.pdbx_seq_one_letter_code
_entity_poly.pdbx_strand_id
1 'polypeptide(L)'
;MVERLHRTLKQAIRCHDTKWTESLPVVLLGVRACIKEDLNASCAEMVFGKTIVLPGEFFEPSSQTPTDPSEFLLRLRETFRNPASIIHLPHVSCTHPSKPALMSLLE
;
A
#
# COMPACT_ATOMS: atom_id res chain seq x y z
N MET A 1 3.53 3.06 -22.66
CA MET A 1 3.42 2.46 -21.31
C MET A 1 4.58 2.85 -20.40
N VAL A 2 5.83 2.58 -20.81
CA VAL A 2 7.03 2.90 -20.01
C VAL A 2 7.21 4.40 -19.75
N GLU A 3 6.95 5.24 -20.75
CA GLU A 3 7.07 6.71 -20.58
C GLU A 3 6.09 7.28 -19.56
N ARG A 4 4.83 6.82 -19.56
CA ARG A 4 3.83 7.22 -18.55
C ARG A 4 4.27 6.78 -17.16
N LEU A 5 4.74 5.54 -17.01
CA LEU A 5 5.28 5.02 -15.74
C LEU A 5 6.44 5.89 -15.22
N HIS A 6 7.40 6.22 -16.09
CA HIS A 6 8.52 7.08 -15.72
C HIS A 6 8.08 8.50 -15.35
N ARG A 7 7.06 9.06 -16.01
CA ARG A 7 6.51 10.39 -15.67
C ARG A 7 5.90 10.37 -14.27
N THR A 8 5.02 9.40 -14.00
CA THR A 8 4.40 9.21 -12.68
C THR A 8 5.44 9.01 -11.58
N LEU A 9 6.45 8.17 -11.84
CA LEU A 9 7.53 7.92 -10.89
C LEU A 9 8.29 9.20 -10.55
N LYS A 10 8.68 9.99 -11.55
CA LYS A 10 9.36 11.28 -11.34
C LYS A 10 8.50 12.27 -10.58
N GLN A 11 7.20 12.31 -10.85
CA GLN A 11 6.26 13.21 -10.18
C GLN A 11 6.07 12.84 -8.71
N ALA A 12 5.87 11.55 -8.41
CA ALA A 12 5.76 11.05 -7.05
C ALA A 12 7.04 11.31 -6.25
N ILE A 13 8.23 11.10 -6.84
CA ILE A 13 9.51 11.43 -6.20
C ILE A 13 9.60 12.93 -5.90
N ARG A 14 9.17 13.81 -6.83
CA ARG A 14 9.18 15.27 -6.64
C ARG A 14 8.22 15.76 -5.54
N CYS A 15 7.17 15.01 -5.22
CA CYS A 15 6.25 15.35 -4.14
C CYS A 15 6.83 15.10 -2.74
N HIS A 16 7.93 14.36 -2.63
CA HIS A 16 8.62 14.14 -1.36
C HIS A 16 9.78 15.13 -1.20
N ASP A 17 9.76 15.89 -0.10
CA ASP A 17 10.79 16.88 0.26
C ASP A 17 12.05 16.25 0.89
N THR A 18 12.08 14.92 1.01
CA THR A 18 13.24 14.16 1.53
C THR A 18 14.20 13.78 0.40
N LYS A 19 15.40 13.29 0.76
CA LYS A 19 16.33 12.72 -0.22
C LYS A 19 15.58 11.65 -1.03
N TRP A 20 15.57 11.82 -2.35
CA TRP A 20 14.83 10.93 -3.26
C TRP A 20 15.18 9.44 -3.08
N THR A 21 16.40 9.12 -2.63
CA THR A 21 16.84 7.75 -2.34
C THR A 21 16.10 7.10 -1.17
N GLU A 22 15.62 7.89 -0.22
CA GLU A 22 14.88 7.42 0.96
C GLU A 22 13.39 7.21 0.65
N SER A 23 12.81 8.05 -0.22
CA SER A 23 11.41 7.92 -0.65
C SER A 23 11.22 6.90 -1.79
N LEU A 24 12.27 6.60 -2.55
CA LEU A 24 12.22 5.71 -3.71
C LEU A 24 11.61 4.32 -3.41
N PRO A 25 11.98 3.60 -2.32
CA PRO A 25 11.40 2.29 -2.04
C PRO A 25 9.88 2.36 -1.82
N VAL A 26 9.40 3.41 -1.15
CA VAL A 26 7.98 3.63 -0.85
C VAL A 26 7.21 3.99 -2.11
N VAL A 27 7.76 4.88 -2.94
CA VAL A 27 7.14 5.26 -4.22
C VAL A 27 7.04 4.04 -5.15
N LEU A 28 8.10 3.24 -5.26
CA LEU A 28 8.09 2.01 -6.07
C LEU A 28 7.10 0.97 -5.54
N LEU A 29 6.96 0.87 -4.21
CA LEU A 29 5.98 -0.02 -3.58
C LEU A 29 4.55 0.41 -3.96
N GLY A 30 4.23 1.70 -3.86
CA GLY A 30 2.92 2.24 -4.24
C GLY A 30 2.59 1.99 -5.72
N VAL A 31 3.56 2.20 -6.62
CA VAL A 31 3.39 1.93 -8.06
C VAL A 31 3.14 0.44 -8.35
N ARG A 32 3.70 -0.47 -7.56
CA ARG A 32 3.53 -1.92 -7.74
C ARG A 32 2.21 -2.45 -7.17
N ALA A 33 1.76 -1.86 -6.07
CA ALA A 33 0.52 -2.24 -5.39
C ALA A 33 -0.73 -1.54 -5.95
N CYS A 34 -0.57 -0.46 -6.71
CA CYS A 34 -1.69 0.23 -7.35
C CYS A 34 -2.37 -0.66 -8.39
N ILE A 35 -3.70 -0.79 -8.27
CA ILE A 35 -4.53 -1.49 -9.25
C ILE A 35 -4.52 -0.70 -10.56
N LYS A 36 -4.30 -1.39 -11.67
CA LYS A 36 -4.44 -0.80 -12.99
C LYS A 36 -5.84 -1.10 -13.52
N GLU A 37 -6.67 -0.06 -13.66
CA GLU A 37 -8.06 -0.16 -14.14
C GLU A 37 -8.20 -0.99 -15.42
N ASP A 38 -7.30 -0.80 -16.41
CA ASP A 38 -7.33 -1.54 -17.67
C ASP A 38 -7.19 -3.06 -17.51
N LEU A 39 -6.53 -3.51 -16.44
CA LEU A 39 -6.18 -4.91 -16.18
C LEU A 39 -6.98 -5.49 -15.00
N ASN A 40 -7.71 -4.64 -14.26
CA ASN A 40 -8.38 -4.95 -13.00
C ASN A 40 -7.49 -5.75 -12.02
N ALA A 41 -6.19 -5.45 -12.02
CA ALA A 41 -5.17 -6.10 -11.20
C ALA A 41 -3.97 -5.18 -10.99
N SER A 42 -3.24 -5.35 -9.88
CA SER A 42 -1.96 -4.67 -9.63
C SER A 42 -0.79 -5.38 -10.32
N CYS A 43 0.30 -4.65 -10.59
CA CYS A 43 1.52 -5.23 -11.15
C CYS A 43 2.09 -6.33 -10.25
N ALA A 44 2.00 -6.14 -8.93
CA ALA A 44 2.36 -7.11 -7.92
C ALA A 44 1.53 -8.40 -8.05
N GLU A 45 0.21 -8.29 -8.13
CA GLU A 45 -0.68 -9.45 -8.28
C GLU A 45 -0.40 -10.24 -9.55
N MET A 46 -0.12 -9.56 -10.66
CA MET A 46 0.21 -10.23 -11.92
C MET A 46 1.51 -11.03 -11.85
N VAL A 47 2.48 -10.60 -11.05
CA VAL A 47 3.78 -11.28 -10.91
C VAL A 47 3.70 -12.42 -9.90
N PHE A 48 3.03 -12.20 -8.76
CA PHE A 48 3.01 -13.15 -7.65
C PHE A 48 1.76 -14.05 -7.63
N GLY A 49 0.75 -13.77 -8.48
CA GLY A 49 -0.51 -14.50 -8.56
C GLY A 49 -1.41 -14.33 -7.33
N LYS A 50 -1.08 -13.40 -6.43
CA LYS A 50 -1.82 -13.12 -5.18
C LYS A 50 -1.69 -11.65 -4.83
N THR A 51 -2.70 -11.12 -4.14
CA THR A 51 -2.68 -9.76 -3.58
C THR A 51 -1.56 -9.62 -2.57
N ILE A 52 -0.74 -8.57 -2.72
CA ILE A 52 0.29 -8.23 -1.73
C ILE A 52 -0.36 -7.41 -0.63
N VAL A 53 -0.14 -7.81 0.62
CA VAL A 53 -0.54 -7.03 1.80
C VAL A 53 0.53 -5.97 2.06
N LEU A 54 0.14 -4.70 2.03
CA LEU A 54 1.05 -3.60 2.36
C LEU A 54 1.26 -3.49 3.88
N PRO A 55 2.43 -3.02 4.36
CA PRO A 55 2.68 -2.79 5.80
C PRO A 55 1.60 -1.97 6.52
N GLY A 56 0.92 -1.06 5.80
CA GLY A 56 -0.19 -0.26 6.34
C GLY A 56 -1.51 -1.00 6.48
N GLU A 57 -1.68 -2.13 5.80
CA GLU A 57 -2.89 -2.97 5.83
C GLU A 57 -2.81 -4.09 6.87
N PHE A 58 -1.64 -4.31 7.49
CA PHE A 58 -1.49 -5.27 8.59
C PHE A 58 -2.29 -4.89 9.82
N PHE A 59 -2.61 -3.60 9.96
CA PHE A 59 -3.33 -3.07 11.11
C PHE A 59 -4.71 -2.64 10.64
N GLU A 60 -5.74 -3.32 11.13
CA GLU A 60 -7.11 -2.87 10.97
C GLU A 60 -7.27 -1.54 11.74
N PRO A 61 -7.87 -0.50 11.16
CA PRO A 61 -8.08 0.76 11.86
C PRO A 61 -9.08 0.53 12.99
N SER A 62 -8.60 0.24 14.20
CA SER A 62 -9.45 0.18 15.37
C SER A 62 -9.83 1.61 15.76
N SER A 63 -11.13 1.90 15.85
CA SER A 63 -11.65 3.16 16.41
C SER A 63 -11.24 3.40 17.88
N GLN A 64 -10.61 2.40 18.49
CA GLN A 64 -10.04 2.44 19.82
C GLN A 64 -8.55 2.74 19.70
N THR A 65 -8.14 3.93 20.13
CA THR A 65 -6.74 4.20 20.45
C THR A 65 -6.35 3.27 21.60
N PRO A 66 -5.26 2.50 21.50
CA PRO A 66 -4.82 1.66 22.61
C PRO A 66 -4.57 2.56 23.82
N THR A 67 -5.32 2.33 24.89
CA THR A 67 -5.22 3.08 26.15
C THR A 67 -3.85 2.87 26.81
N ASP A 68 -3.19 1.74 26.53
CA ASP A 68 -1.87 1.38 27.04
C ASP A 68 -0.94 0.82 25.93
N PRO A 69 0.32 1.29 25.83
CA PRO A 69 1.28 0.82 24.82
C PRO A 69 1.66 -0.67 24.96
N SER A 70 1.50 -1.29 26.13
CA SER A 70 1.83 -2.72 26.32
C SER A 70 0.78 -3.62 25.66
N GLU A 71 -0.48 -3.22 25.65
CA GLU A 71 -1.55 -3.94 24.95
C GLU A 71 -1.31 -3.97 23.43
N PHE A 72 -0.86 -2.84 22.87
CA PHE A 72 -0.47 -2.74 21.47
C PHE A 72 0.67 -3.71 21.13
N LEU A 73 1.72 -3.76 21.97
CA LEU A 73 2.87 -4.64 21.75
C LEU A 73 2.50 -6.12 21.89
N LEU A 74 1.57 -6.47 22.79
CA LEU A 74 1.06 -7.84 22.91
C LEU A 74 0.30 -8.27 21.66
N ARG A 75 -0.62 -7.42 21.18
CA ARG A 75 -1.37 -7.65 19.93
C ARG A 75 -0.43 -7.79 18.75
N LEU A 76 0.53 -6.88 18.62
CA LEU A 76 1.58 -6.93 17.57
C LEU A 76 2.32 -8.27 17.62
N ARG A 77 2.80 -8.68 18.80
CA ARG A 77 3.55 -9.93 18.95
C ARG A 77 2.73 -11.16 18.58
N GLU A 78 1.45 -11.19 18.91
CA GLU A 78 0.54 -12.27 18.53
C GLU A 78 0.31 -12.33 17.02
N THR A 79 0.09 -11.20 16.36
CA THR A 79 -0.06 -11.11 14.89
C THR A 79 1.18 -11.65 14.16
N PHE A 80 2.38 -11.28 14.61
CA PHE A 80 3.63 -11.75 14.00
C PHE A 80 3.96 -13.21 14.34
N ARG A 81 3.36 -13.79 15.39
CA ARG A 81 3.55 -15.20 15.78
C ARG A 81 2.74 -16.16 14.91
N ASN A 82 1.63 -15.71 14.33
CA ASN A 82 0.81 -16.50 13.40
C ASN A 82 0.45 -15.68 12.14
N PRO A 83 1.31 -15.68 11.11
CA PRO A 83 1.09 -14.87 9.90
C PRO A 83 -0.04 -15.40 9.00
N ALA A 84 -0.63 -16.56 9.30
CA ALA A 84 -1.69 -17.14 8.45
C ALA A 84 -2.96 -16.29 8.40
N SER A 85 -3.24 -15.51 9.45
CA SER A 85 -4.36 -14.54 9.49
C SER A 85 -4.18 -13.36 8.53
N ILE A 86 -2.94 -13.05 8.15
CA ILE A 86 -2.59 -11.92 7.27
C ILE A 86 -2.82 -12.30 5.79
N ILE A 87 -2.62 -13.58 5.46
CA ILE A 87 -2.73 -14.10 4.08
C ILE A 87 -4.20 -14.28 3.64
N HIS A 88 -5.13 -14.34 4.60
CA HIS A 88 -6.54 -14.61 4.33
C HIS A 88 -7.41 -13.35 4.21
N LEU A 89 -6.83 -12.15 4.10
CA LEU A 89 -7.65 -10.97 3.82
C LEU A 89 -8.36 -11.21 2.47
N PRO A 90 -9.71 -11.21 2.45
CA PRO A 90 -10.43 -11.25 1.21
C PRO A 90 -9.99 -10.04 0.39
N HIS A 91 -9.95 -10.23 -0.92
CA HIS A 91 -9.83 -9.18 -1.93
C HIS A 91 -10.42 -7.88 -1.38
N VAL A 92 -9.55 -7.00 -0.88
CA VAL A 92 -9.91 -5.60 -0.69
C VAL A 92 -10.01 -5.13 -2.13
N SER A 93 -11.20 -5.35 -2.71
CA SER A 93 -11.71 -4.42 -3.69
C SER A 93 -11.40 -3.09 -3.06
N CYS A 94 -10.49 -2.32 -3.64
CA CYS A 94 -10.42 -0.91 -3.34
C CYS A 94 -11.77 -0.34 -3.81
N THR A 95 -12.84 -0.59 -3.05
CA THR A 95 -14.05 0.21 -3.06
C THR A 95 -13.57 1.56 -2.55
N HIS A 96 -13.14 2.34 -3.52
CA HIS A 96 -13.09 3.78 -3.55
C HIS A 96 -13.36 4.40 -2.17
N PRO A 97 -12.34 4.81 -1.40
CA PRO A 97 -12.53 6.00 -0.61
C PRO A 97 -12.71 7.12 -1.64
N SER A 98 -13.84 7.80 -1.56
CA SER A 98 -14.03 9.18 -1.99
C SER A 98 -12.73 9.86 -2.43
N LYS A 99 -12.63 10.14 -3.74
CA LYS A 99 -11.86 11.16 -4.51
C LYS A 99 -11.03 12.20 -3.71
N PRO A 100 -10.14 13.01 -4.31
CA PRO A 100 -9.24 12.86 -5.48
C PRO A 100 -7.82 13.38 -5.12
N ALA A 101 -6.78 12.55 -5.11
CA ALA A 101 -5.43 13.10 -4.91
C ALA A 101 -4.35 12.43 -5.77
N LEU A 102 -4.47 11.13 -6.02
CA LEU A 102 -3.48 10.42 -6.84
C LEU A 102 -3.77 10.47 -8.35
N MET A 103 -5.03 10.64 -8.76
CA MET A 103 -5.37 10.86 -10.18
C MET A 103 -5.10 12.29 -10.65
N SER A 104 -5.08 13.29 -9.75
CA SER A 104 -4.68 14.67 -10.08
C SER A 104 -3.17 14.83 -10.28
N LEU A 105 -2.40 13.79 -9.99
CA LEU A 105 -0.95 13.76 -10.13
C LEU A 105 -0.51 12.98 -11.37
N LEU A 106 -1.43 12.68 -12.29
CA LEU A 106 -1.21 11.78 -13.42
C LEU A 106 -1.78 12.29 -14.76
N GLU A 107 -2.40 13.47 -14.75
CA GLU A 107 -2.64 14.33 -15.92
C GLU A 107 -1.49 15.33 -16.11
#